data_AF-A0A2M9IUT2-F1
#
_entry.id   AF-A0A2M9IUT2-F1
#
_cell.length_a   1.000
_cell.length_b   1.000
_cell.length_c   1.000
_cell.angle_alpha   90.00
_cell.angle_beta   90.00
_cell.angle_gamma   90.00
#
_symmetry.space_group_name_H-M   'P 1'
#
loop_
_entity.id
_entity.type
_entity.pdbx_description
1 polymer ?
#
loop_
_entity_poly.entity_id
_entity_poly.type
_entity_poly.pdbx_seq_one_letter_code
_entity_poly.pdbx_strand_id
1 'polypeptide(L)' 'MPPPTPDITYTQCKRCGTELAGLDGRYSCGVCGWSNHWSEGHRPLPRAEDDPDAPPTPVNPLGEQ' A
#
# COMPACT_ATOMS: atom_id res chain seq x y z
N MET A 1 3.92 0.33 18.71
CA MET A 1 3.71 -1.11 18.45
C MET A 1 4.49 -1.44 17.19
N PRO A 2 5.29 -2.51 17.13
CA PRO A 2 5.96 -2.88 15.88
C PRO A 2 4.91 -3.19 14.80
N PRO A 3 5.21 -2.94 13.51
CA PRO A 3 4.28 -3.30 12.45
C PRO A 3 4.01 -4.81 12.47
N PRO A 4 2.80 -5.25 12.10
CA PRO A 4 2.50 -6.68 12.02
C PRO A 4 3.45 -7.37 11.03
N THR A 5 3.79 -8.62 11.34
CA THR A 5 4.53 -9.48 10.42
C THR A 5 3.78 -9.56 9.08
N PRO A 6 4.45 -9.47 7.92
CA PRO A 6 3.79 -9.65 6.63
C PRO A 6 3.15 -11.03 6.48
N ASP A 7 1.95 -11.07 5.92
CA ASP A 7 1.24 -12.31 5.62
C ASP A 7 1.35 -12.67 4.13
N ILE A 8 1.61 -13.94 3.83
CA ILE A 8 1.54 -14.46 2.45
C ILE A 8 0.07 -14.73 2.12
N THR A 9 -0.40 -14.12 1.04
CA THR A 9 -1.77 -14.24 0.53
C THR A 9 -1.75 -14.70 -0.92
N TYR A 10 -2.86 -15.27 -1.40
CA TYR A 10 -2.95 -15.86 -2.74
C TYR A 10 -4.12 -15.28 -3.52
N THR A 11 -3.95 -15.15 -4.84
CA THR A 11 -5.01 -14.72 -5.77
C THR A 11 -4.75 -15.24 -7.19
N GLN A 12 -5.65 -14.97 -8.13
CA GLN A 12 -5.41 -15.18 -9.57
C GLN A 12 -5.05 -13.85 -10.25
N CYS A 13 -4.13 -13.90 -11.22
CA CYS A 13 -3.77 -12.77 -12.04
C CYS A 13 -5.00 -12.29 -12.84
N LYS A 14 -5.41 -11.03 -12.64
CA LYS A 14 -6.57 -10.44 -13.34
C LYS A 14 -6.37 -10.31 -14.86
N ARG A 15 -5.16 -10.55 -15.37
CA ARG A 15 -4.82 -10.49 -16.81
C ARG A 15 -4.69 -11.87 -17.46
N CYS A 16 -3.94 -12.80 -16.87
CA CYS A 16 -3.64 -14.10 -17.49
C CYS A 16 -4.11 -15.33 -16.69
N GLY A 17 -4.75 -15.13 -15.53
CA GLY A 17 -5.32 -16.20 -14.71
C GLY A 17 -4.31 -17.02 -13.88
N THR A 18 -3.00 -16.80 -14.03
CA THR A 18 -1.97 -17.48 -13.24
C THR A 18 -2.16 -17.24 -11.74
N GLU A 19 -2.00 -18.27 -10.90
CA GLU A 19 -2.00 -18.14 -9.44
C GLU A 19 -0.79 -17.33 -8.96
N LEU A 20 -1.03 -16.38 -8.06
CA LEU A 20 -0.02 -15.47 -7.51
C LEU A 20 0.00 -15.56 -6.00
N ALA A 21 1.19 -15.73 -5.45
CA ALA A 21 1.48 -15.43 -4.05
C ALA A 21 1.93 -13.97 -3.93
N GLY A 22 1.49 -13.28 -2.87
CA GLY A 22 1.80 -11.88 -2.61
C GLY A 22 1.82 -11.56 -1.12
N LEU A 23 2.42 -10.43 -0.75
CA LEU A 23 2.49 -9.97 0.63
C LEU A 23 1.35 -9.00 0.91
N ASP A 24 0.54 -9.28 1.93
CA ASP A 24 -0.53 -8.40 2.40
C ASP A 24 -1.44 -7.87 1.26
N GLY A 25 -1.82 -8.74 0.31
CA GLY A 25 -2.65 -8.35 -0.84
C GLY A 25 -1.94 -7.53 -1.93
N ARG A 26 -0.61 -7.44 -1.92
CA ARG A 26 0.20 -6.88 -3.03
C ARG A 26 0.65 -8.00 -3.95
N TYR A 27 0.28 -7.91 -5.22
CA TYR A 27 0.51 -8.97 -6.20
C TYR A 27 1.26 -8.42 -7.41
N SER A 28 2.18 -9.23 -7.93
CA SER A 28 2.87 -8.98 -9.19
C SER A 28 3.04 -10.29 -9.95
N CYS A 29 2.60 -10.30 -11.20
CA CYS A 29 2.61 -11.48 -12.04
C CYS A 29 3.93 -11.59 -12.80
N GLY A 30 4.75 -12.58 -12.43
CA GLY A 30 5.99 -12.90 -13.13
C GLY A 30 5.80 -13.41 -14.57
N VAL A 31 4.57 -13.76 -14.97
CA VAL A 31 4.28 -14.29 -16.32
C VAL A 31 3.92 -13.18 -17.32
N CYS A 32 3.00 -12.28 -16.96
CA CYS A 32 2.47 -11.26 -17.88
C CYS A 32 2.75 -9.81 -17.47
N GLY A 33 3.51 -9.61 -16.39
CA GLY A 33 3.92 -8.29 -15.90
C GLY A 33 2.81 -7.45 -15.26
N TRP A 34 1.63 -8.02 -15.03
CA TRP A 34 0.55 -7.31 -14.34
C TRP A 34 0.86 -7.15 -12.85
N SER A 35 0.62 -5.96 -12.30
CA SER A 35 0.60 -5.69 -10.87
C SER A 35 -0.73 -5.05 -10.48
N ASN A 36 -1.21 -5.33 -9.27
CA ASN A 36 -2.42 -4.69 -8.77
C ASN A 36 -2.16 -3.20 -8.45
N HIS A 37 -3.23 -2.39 -8.42
CA HIS A 37 -3.12 -0.99 -8.05
C HIS A 37 -2.63 -0.88 -6.61
N TRP A 38 -1.78 0.11 -6.31
CA TRP A 38 -1.14 0.25 -5.00
C TRP A 38 -2.14 0.42 -3.85
N SER A 39 -3.37 0.87 -4.13
CA SER A 39 -4.44 1.00 -3.13
C SER A 39 -5.20 -0.30 -2.84
N GLU A 40 -4.97 -1.38 -3.58
CA GLU A 40 -5.77 -2.61 -3.48
C GLU A 40 -5.28 -3.63 -2.45
N GLY A 41 -4.06 -3.50 -1.91
CA GLY A 41 -3.60 -4.44 -0.87
C GLY A 41 -4.12 -4.09 0.52
N HIS A 42 -3.93 -5.02 1.45
CA HIS A 42 -4.67 -5.09 2.71
C HIS A 42 -4.16 -4.15 3.80
N ARG A 43 -2.92 -3.66 3.68
CA ARG A 43 -2.37 -2.70 4.64
C ARG A 43 -2.95 -1.31 4.42
N PRO A 44 -3.25 -0.58 5.51
CA PRO A 44 -3.66 0.81 5.40
C PRO A 44 -2.60 1.61 4.64
N LEU A 45 -3.06 2.57 3.85
CA LEU A 45 -2.17 3.47 3.14
C LEU A 45 -1.51 4.43 4.14
N PRO A 46 -0.23 4.79 3.92
CA PRO A 46 0.41 5.83 4.72
C PRO A 46 -0.37 7.14 4.56
N ARG A 47 -0.49 7.88 5.65
CA ARG A 47 -1.08 9.22 5.63
C ARG A 47 -0.01 10.22 5.17
N ALA A 48 -0.46 11.42 4.79
CA ALA A 48 0.46 12.48 4.39
C ALA A 48 1.48 12.84 5.50
N GLU A 49 1.08 12.79 6.77
CA GLU A 49 1.98 13.05 7.90
C GLU A 49 3.01 11.96 8.17
N ASP A 50 2.81 10.76 7.59
CA ASP A 50 3.76 9.65 7.71
C ASP A 50 4.86 9.73 6.62
N ASP A 51 4.75 10.68 5.68
CA ASP A 51 5.73 10.91 4.61
C ASP A 51 6.94 11.71 5.17
N PRO A 52 8.18 11.16 5.11
CA PRO A 52 9.36 11.86 5.60
C PRO A 52 9.67 13.15 4.84
N ASP A 53 9.15 13.30 3.62
CA ASP A 53 9.31 14.48 2.78
C ASP A 53 8.06 15.39 2.83
N ALA A 54 7.11 15.14 3.75
CA ALA A 54 5.90 15.95 3.90
C ALA A 54 6.23 17.43 4.17
N PRO A 55 5.51 18.37 3.56
CA PRO A 55 5.61 19.77 3.94
C PRO A 55 5.18 19.94 5.41
N PRO A 56 5.81 20.86 6.16
CA PRO A 56 5.38 21.13 7.53
C PRO A 56 3.92 21.56 7.53
N THR A 57 3.15 21.11 8.51
CA THR A 57 1.78 21.56 8.71
C THR A 57 1.77 23.09 8.81
N PRO A 58 0.98 23.81 7.99
CA PRO A 58 0.94 25.25 8.05
C PRO A 58 0.36 25.66 9.41
N VAL A 59 1.22 26.24 10.26
CA VAL A 59 0.78 26.90 11.48
C VAL A 59 0.03 28.17 11.07
N ASN A 60 -1.27 28.23 11.36
CA ASN A 60 -2.02 29.47 11.19
C ASN A 60 -1.51 30.46 12.25
N PRO A 61 -0.93 31.63 11.88
CA PRO A 61 -0.38 32.59 12.86
C PRO A 61 -1.45 33.29 13.70
N LEU A 62 -2.73 33.08 13.40
CA LEU A 62 -3.88 33.53 14.19
C LEU A 62 -4.47 32.29 14.86
N GLY A 63 -4.15 32.06 16.13
CA GLY A 63 -4.56 30.87 16.87
C GLY A 63 -6.08 30.78 17.05
N GLU A 64 -6.75 30.10 16.12
CA GLU A 64 -8.12 29.63 16.28
C GLU A 64 -8.19 28.16 15.86
N GLN A 65 -8.67 27.34 16.80
CA GLN A 65 -8.89 25.90 16.67
C GLN A 65 -10.25 25.62 16.04
#